data_AF-W2SUK0-F1
#
_entry.id   AF-W2SUK0-F1
#
_cell.length_a   1.000
_cell.length_b   1.000
_cell.length_c   1.000
_cell.angle_alpha   90.00
_cell.angle_beta   90.00
_cell.angle_gamma   90.00
#
_symmetry.space_group_name_H-M   'P 1'
#
loop_
_entity.id
_entity.type
_entity.pdbx_description
1 polymer ?
#
loop_
_entity_poly.entity_id
_entity_poly.type
_entity_poly.pdbx_seq_one_letter_code
_entity_poly.pdbx_strand_id
1 'polypeptide(L)'
;GFIHNHHNPLLNVTWNLFFAATTLTSIGYGTDAPDSYTGRVFCLVYLFFGIPLYLITLADLAKFCTEFMNKLYIDIIKYKYRVRRKYRRWKSGRLRRDSIKV
;
A
#
# COMPACT_ATOMS: atom_id res chain seq x y z
N GLY A 1 34.09 21.51 -8.92
CA GLY A 1 32.93 22.25 -9.42
C GLY A 1 31.74 21.92 -8.57
N PHE A 2 31.01 22.95 -8.13
CA PHE A 2 29.61 22.97 -7.69
C PHE A 2 29.19 21.84 -6.71
N ILE A 3 28.82 22.09 -5.45
CA ILE A 3 27.90 23.13 -4.99
C ILE A 3 28.25 23.47 -3.54
N HIS A 4 28.36 24.78 -3.34
CA HIS A 4 28.46 25.49 -2.09
C HIS A 4 27.40 25.03 -1.08
N ASN A 5 27.86 24.75 0.14
CA ASN A 5 27.09 24.62 1.38
C ASN A 5 25.97 25.65 1.49
N HIS A 6 24.77 25.32 0.99
CA HIS A 6 23.55 25.89 1.52
C HIS A 6 23.03 24.87 2.53
N HIS A 7 23.34 25.12 3.79
CA HIS A 7 22.77 24.43 4.95
C HIS A 7 21.25 24.67 4.93
N ASN A 8 20.53 23.92 4.09
CA ASN A 8 19.10 23.95 4.00
C ASN A 8 18.57 23.14 5.19
N PRO A 9 18.04 23.79 6.24
CA PRO A 9 17.57 23.08 7.43
C PRO A 9 16.49 22.04 7.09
N LEU A 10 15.70 22.30 6.04
CA LEU A 10 14.67 21.40 5.52
C LEU A 10 15.23 20.06 5.05
N LEU A 11 16.41 20.06 4.41
CA LEU A 11 17.01 18.84 3.88
C LEU A 11 17.49 17.94 5.02
N ASN A 12 18.18 18.52 6.02
CA ASN A 12 18.65 17.80 7.20
C ASN A 12 17.49 17.19 8.01
N VAL A 13 16.41 17.95 8.20
CA VAL A 13 15.21 17.45 8.88
C VAL A 13 14.59 16.29 8.09
N THR A 14 14.54 16.39 6.77
CA THR A 14 13.99 15.32 5.91
C THR A 14 14.80 14.03 6.03
N TRP A 15 16.14 14.10 6.00
CA TRP A 15 17.01 12.93 6.16
C TRP A 15 16.88 12.29 7.55
N ASN A 16 16.83 13.11 8.62
CA ASN A 16 16.62 12.61 9.99
C ASN A 16 15.25 11.95 10.17
N LEU A 17 14.19 12.51 9.58
CA LEU A 17 12.85 11.91 9.61
C LEU A 17 12.81 10.60 8.83
N PHE A 18 13.46 10.54 7.67
CA PHE A 18 13.57 9.32 6.88
C PHE A 18 14.33 8.23 7.64
N PHE A 19 15.43 8.57 8.31
CA PHE A 19 16.16 7.64 9.18
C PHE A 19 15.32 7.15 10.35
N ALA A 20 14.58 8.04 11.03
CA ALA A 20 13.68 7.67 12.12
C ALA A 20 12.54 6.77 11.64
N ALA A 21 11.94 7.08 10.49
CA ALA A 21 10.86 6.29 9.88
C ALA A 21 11.34 4.90 9.43
N THR A 22 12.51 4.80 8.80
CA THR A 22 13.08 3.50 8.38
C THR A 22 13.52 2.64 9.56
N THR A 23 13.98 3.27 10.64
CA THR A 23 14.25 2.60 11.92
C THR A 23 12.94 2.12 12.56
N LEU A 24 11.87 2.92 12.53
CA LEU A 24 10.51 2.54 12.95
C LEU A 24 9.98 1.33 12.20
N THR A 25 10.20 1.26 10.90
CA THR A 25 9.82 0.13 10.07
C THR A 25 10.82 -1.03 10.12
N SER A 26 11.78 -1.03 11.06
CA SER A 26 12.81 -2.07 11.25
C SER A 26 13.72 -2.33 10.03
N ILE A 27 13.79 -1.40 9.07
CA ILE A 27 14.69 -1.47 7.91
C ILE A 27 16.13 -1.15 8.36
N GLY A 28 16.27 -0.12 9.23
CA GLY A 28 17.50 0.16 9.97
C GLY A 28 18.77 0.28 9.13
N TYR A 29 18.88 1.32 8.30
CA TYR A 29 20.10 1.56 7.51
C TYR A 29 21.33 1.88 8.39
N GLY A 30 21.15 2.38 9.61
CA GLY A 30 22.22 2.45 10.63
C GLY A 30 23.38 3.42 10.38
N THR A 31 23.43 4.15 9.27
CA THR A 31 24.67 4.85 8.85
C THR A 31 24.90 6.23 9.48
N ASP A 32 23.87 6.94 9.94
CA ASP A 32 24.03 8.35 10.38
C ASP A 32 23.26 8.63 11.67
N ALA A 33 23.62 7.94 12.76
CA ALA A 33 23.05 8.22 14.08
C ALA A 33 23.67 9.50 14.66
N PRO A 34 22.91 10.60 14.82
CA PRO A 34 23.43 11.83 15.41
C PRO A 34 23.96 11.54 16.82
N ASP A 35 25.11 12.13 17.17
CA ASP A 35 25.93 11.75 18.32
C ASP A 35 25.41 12.25 19.68
N SER A 36 24.15 12.68 19.75
CA SER A 36 23.53 13.16 20.99
C SER A 36 22.88 12.02 21.76
N TYR A 37 23.48 11.65 22.89
CA TYR A 37 22.99 10.61 23.82
C TYR A 37 21.50 10.81 24.16
N THR A 38 21.08 12.05 24.43
CA THR A 38 19.70 12.38 24.76
C THR A 38 18.76 12.14 23.58
N GLY A 39 19.13 12.54 22.36
CA GLY A 39 18.32 12.34 21.16
C GLY A 39 18.09 10.86 20.84
N ARG A 40 19.10 10.01 21.09
CA ARG A 40 18.99 8.56 20.90
C ARG A 40 17.99 7.92 21.87
N VAL A 41 18.04 8.29 23.16
CA VAL A 41 17.12 7.74 24.18
C VAL A 41 15.68 8.16 23.89
N PHE A 42 15.43 9.42 23.54
CA PHE A 42 14.09 9.87 23.14
C PHE A 42 13.57 9.15 21.89
N CYS A 43 14.43 8.94 20.90
CA CYS A 43 14.09 8.20 19.68
C CYS A 43 13.71 6.74 19.99
N LEU A 44 14.45 6.06 20.88
CA LEU A 44 14.16 4.69 21.30
C LEU A 44 12.82 4.57 22.05
N VAL A 45 12.49 5.53 22.92
CA VAL A 45 11.19 5.54 23.60
C VAL A 45 10.05 5.76 22.59
N TYR A 46 10.22 6.72 21.68
CA TYR A 46 9.26 6.95 20.60
C TYR A 46 9.10 5.72 19.71
N LEU A 47 10.19 5.00 19.42
CA LEU A 47 10.18 3.75 18.67
C LEU A 47 9.37 2.66 19.40
N PHE A 48 9.56 2.53 20.71
CA PHE A 48 8.86 1.51 21.52
C PHE A 48 7.34 1.69 21.52
N PHE A 49 6.84 2.92 21.59
CA PHE A 49 5.41 3.20 21.47
C PHE A 49 4.94 3.28 20.01
N GLY A 50 5.83 3.70 19.12
CA GLY A 50 5.58 3.86 17.70
C GLY A 50 5.40 2.54 16.98
N ILE A 51 6.17 1.50 17.31
CA ILE A 51 6.05 0.15 16.72
C ILE A 51 4.64 -0.43 16.92
N PRO A 52 4.07 -0.53 18.14
CA PRO A 52 2.74 -1.09 18.32
C PRO A 52 1.65 -0.22 17.66
N LEU A 53 1.76 1.12 17.72
CA LEU A 53 0.85 2.02 17.01
C LEU A 53 0.94 1.84 15.48
N TYR A 54 2.15 1.68 14.95
CA TYR A 54 2.40 1.42 13.53
C TYR A 54 1.81 0.07 13.12
N LEU A 55 1.97 -0.98 13.92
CA LEU A 55 1.39 -2.29 13.64
C LEU A 55 -0.15 -2.26 13.64
N ILE A 56 -0.77 -1.56 14.59
CA ILE A 56 -2.24 -1.41 14.64
C ILE A 56 -2.74 -0.68 13.39
N THR A 57 -2.12 0.47 13.06
CA THR A 57 -2.50 1.25 11.86
C THR A 57 -2.27 0.46 10.57
N LEU A 58 -1.18 -0.29 10.48
CA LEU A 58 -0.89 -1.15 9.35
C LEU A 58 -1.91 -2.31 9.23
N ALA A 59 -2.32 -2.90 10.35
CA ALA A 59 -3.34 -3.94 10.36
C ALA A 59 -4.69 -3.41 9.90
N ASP A 60 -5.08 -2.22 10.34
CA ASP A 60 -6.33 -1.59 9.90
C ASP A 60 -6.27 -1.17 8.43
N LEU A 61 -5.13 -0.68 7.96
CA LEU A 61 -4.88 -0.42 6.54
C LEU A 61 -4.98 -1.72 5.71
N ALA A 62 -4.40 -2.82 6.19
CA ALA A 62 -4.45 -4.12 5.52
C ALA A 62 -5.88 -4.67 5.42
N LYS A 63 -6.70 -4.48 6.47
CA LYS A 63 -8.13 -4.82 6.45
C LYS A 63 -8.87 -3.99 5.41
N PHE A 64 -8.64 -2.68 5.37
CA PHE A 64 -9.22 -1.79 4.38
C PHE A 64 -8.87 -2.21 2.94
N CYS A 65 -7.60 -2.51 2.69
CA CYS A 65 -7.14 -3.03 1.40
C CYS A 65 -7.82 -4.36 1.04
N THR A 66 -7.99 -5.26 2.00
CA THR A 66 -8.62 -6.56 1.78
C THR A 66 -10.11 -6.42 1.45
N GLU A 67 -10.84 -5.57 2.18
CA GLU A 67 -12.23 -5.25 1.89
C GLU A 67 -12.39 -4.61 0.51
N PHE A 68 -11.49 -3.68 0.16
CA PHE A 68 -11.46 -3.06 -1.15
C PHE A 68 -11.22 -4.10 -2.27
N MET A 69 -10.25 -4.99 -2.09
CA MET A 69 -9.97 -6.07 -3.04
C MET A 69 -11.15 -7.04 -3.17
N ASN A 70 -11.83 -7.39 -2.08
CA ASN A 70 -13.02 -8.23 -2.12
C ASN A 70 -14.17 -7.57 -2.87
N LYS A 71 -14.40 -6.26 -2.68
CA LYS A 71 -15.41 -5.51 -3.43
C LYS A 71 -15.08 -5.52 -4.93
N LEU A 72 -13.84 -5.19 -5.29
CA LEU A 72 -13.38 -5.25 -6.68
C LEU A 72 -13.52 -6.65 -7.28
N TYR A 73 -13.14 -7.70 -6.54
CA TYR A 73 -13.24 -9.08 -6.99
C TYR A 73 -14.68 -9.48 -7.31
N ILE A 74 -15.63 -9.14 -6.42
CA ILE A 74 -17.06 -9.39 -6.64
C ILE A 74 -17.56 -8.62 -7.86
N ASP A 75 -17.15 -7.36 -8.03
CA ASP A 75 -17.56 -6.53 -9.16
C ASP A 75 -17.02 -7.07 -10.49
N ILE A 76 -15.77 -7.53 -10.53
CA ILE A 76 -15.17 -8.18 -11.70
C ILE A 76 -15.92 -9.47 -12.05
N ILE A 77 -16.23 -10.30 -11.06
CA ILE A 77 -17.00 -11.53 -11.27
C ILE A 77 -18.41 -11.21 -11.76
N LYS A 78 -19.11 -10.25 -11.13
CA LYS A 78 -20.42 -9.80 -11.57
C LYS A 78 -20.38 -9.27 -12.99
N TYR A 79 -19.36 -8.50 -13.36
CA TYR A 79 -19.16 -8.00 -14.71
C TYR A 79 -19.01 -9.14 -15.71
N LYS A 80 -18.13 -10.11 -15.41
CA LYS A 80 -17.91 -11.30 -16.24
C LYS A 80 -19.17 -12.16 -16.35
N TYR A 81 -19.93 -12.34 -15.27
CA TYR A 81 -21.23 -13.03 -15.29
C TYR A 81 -22.26 -12.27 -16.13
N ARG A 82 -22.32 -10.92 -16.02
CA ARG A 82 -23.23 -10.07 -16.80
C ARG A 82 -22.95 -10.21 -18.30
N VAL A 83 -21.67 -10.20 -18.68
CA VAL A 83 -21.20 -10.41 -20.06
C VAL A 83 -21.49 -11.83 -20.54
N ARG A 84 -21.15 -12.87 -19.77
CA ARG A 84 -21.43 -14.27 -20.13
C ARG A 84 -22.93 -14.54 -20.31
N ARG A 85 -23.80 -13.93 -19.50
CA ARG A 85 -25.26 -14.05 -19.68
C ARG A 85 -25.73 -13.47 -21.02
N LYS A 86 -25.18 -12.32 -21.44
CA LYS A 86 -25.45 -11.75 -22.77
C LYS A 86 -25.02 -12.73 -23.88
N TYR A 87 -23.83 -13.30 -23.74
CA TYR A 87 -23.31 -14.26 -24.73
C TYR A 87 -24.15 -15.55 -24.82
N ARG A 88 -24.55 -16.12 -23.68
CA ARG A 88 -25.40 -17.32 -23.61
C ARG A 88 -26.79 -17.08 -24.24
N ARG A 89 -27.42 -15.94 -23.98
CA ARG A 89 -28.72 -15.57 -24.60
C ARG A 89 -28.60 -15.48 -26.13
N TRP A 90 -27.56 -14.83 -26.63
CA TRP A 90 -27.29 -14.77 -28.07
C TRP A 90 -27.06 -16.14 -28.71
N LYS A 91 -26.29 -17.01 -28.05
CA LYS A 91 -26.02 -18.37 -28.56
C LYS A 91 -27.30 -19.23 -28.61
N SER A 92 -28.16 -19.15 -27.60
CA SER A 92 -29.40 -19.94 -27.55
C SER A 92 -30.44 -19.52 -28.60
N GLY A 93 -30.51 -18.22 -28.95
CA GLY A 93 -31.35 -17.75 -30.05
C GLY A 93 -30.84 -18.13 -31.46
N ARG A 94 -29.55 -18.45 -31.59
CA ARG A 94 -28.96 -18.90 -32.87
C ARG A 94 -29.26 -20.38 -33.13
N LEU A 95 -29.11 -21.24 -32.11
CA LEU A 95 -29.43 -22.68 -32.18
C LEU A 95 -30.89 -22.98 -32.57
N ARG A 96 -31.84 -22.17 -32.12
CA ARG A 96 -33.26 -22.31 -32.51
C ARG A 96 -33.52 -22.09 -34.00
N ARG A 97 -32.71 -21.28 -34.69
CA ARG A 97 -32.85 -21.04 -36.13
C ARG A 97 -32.27 -22.15 -37.00
N ASP A 98 -31.30 -22.90 -36.50
CA ASP A 98 -30.67 -23.99 -37.25
C ASP A 98 -31.50 -25.29 -37.19
N SER A 99 -32.25 -25.54 -36.10
CA SER A 99 -33.21 -26.67 -36.03
C SER A 99 -34.48 -26.49 -36.85
N ILE A 100 -34.75 -25.31 -37.40
CA ILE A 100 -35.91 -25.03 -38.28
C ILE A 100 -35.56 -25.19 -39.77
N LYS A 101 -34.28 -25.43 -40.09
CA LYS A 101 -33.79 -25.60 -41.46
C LYS A 101 -33.58 -27.08 -41.85
N VAL A 102 -34.19 -28.01 -41.12
CA VAL A 102 -34.16 -29.45 -41.42
C VAL A 102 -35.50 -29.94 -41.94
#